data_AF-A0A1Q7WCQ5-F1
#
_entry.id   AF-A0A1Q7WCQ5-F1
#
_cell.length_a   1.000
_cell.length_b   1.000
_cell.length_c   1.000
_cell.angle_alpha   90.00
_cell.angle_beta   90.00
_cell.angle_gamma   90.00
#
_symmetry.space_group_name_H-M   'P 1'
#
loop_
_entity.id
_entity.type
_entity.pdbx_description
1 polymer ?
#
loop_
_entity_poly.entity_id
_entity_poly.type
_entity_poly.pdbx_seq_one_letter_code
_entity_poly.pdbx_strand_id
1 'polypeptide(L)' 'MTTAICSAKGCREPAAWSVVWNNPKLHTPDRRKVWLACDEHRQHLADFLDLRGFLIGVEPFRAETA' A
#
# COMPACT_ATOMS: atom_id res chain seq x y z
N MET A 1 3.52 -12.61 17.57
CA MET A 1 2.71 -12.37 16.35
C MET A 1 2.85 -10.91 16.01
N THR A 2 3.49 -10.58 14.89
CA THR A 2 3.72 -9.17 14.50
C THR A 2 2.56 -8.72 13.64
N THR A 3 1.74 -7.81 14.17
CA THR A 3 0.68 -7.15 13.39
C THR A 3 1.32 -6.33 12.27
N ALA A 4 0.85 -6.48 11.04
CA ALA A 4 1.34 -5.66 9.94
C ALA A 4 0.85 -4.20 10.13
N ILE A 5 1.76 -3.25 9.94
CA ILE A 5 1.53 -1.83 10.26
C ILE A 5 1.39 -1.01 8.98
N CYS A 6 0.56 0.04 9.06
CA CYS A 6 0.45 1.04 8.01
C CYS A 6 1.81 1.66 7.62
N SER A 7 2.02 1.84 6.32
CA SER A 7 3.24 2.44 5.73
C SER A 7 3.27 3.96 5.78
N ALA A 8 2.17 4.61 6.20
CA ALA A 8 2.15 6.05 6.40
C ALA A 8 3.17 6.45 7.47
N LYS A 9 3.92 7.52 7.21
CA LYS A 9 5.03 7.94 8.07
C LYS A 9 4.54 8.20 9.49
N GLY A 10 5.09 7.45 10.45
CA GLY A 10 4.77 7.58 11.87
C GLY A 10 3.46 6.90 12.30
N CYS A 11 2.68 6.34 11.38
CA CYS A 11 1.49 5.58 11.73
C CYS A 11 1.88 4.23 12.34
N ARG A 12 1.13 3.80 13.35
CA ARG A 12 1.29 2.50 14.02
C ARG A 12 0.03 1.65 14.00
N GLU A 13 -1.01 2.13 13.32
CA GLU A 13 -2.29 1.42 13.21
C GLU A 13 -2.14 0.14 12.38
N PRO A 14 -2.93 -0.90 12.70
CA PRO A 14 -2.95 -2.13 11.93
C PRO A 14 -3.35 -1.87 10.47
N ALA A 15 -2.68 -2.54 9.55
CA ALA A 15 -3.03 -2.47 8.15
C ALA A 15 -4.27 -3.32 7.85
N ALA A 16 -5.20 -2.74 7.09
CA ALA A 16 -6.39 -3.40 6.54
C ALA A 16 -6.41 -3.42 5.01
N TRP A 17 -5.48 -2.70 4.36
CA TRP A 17 -5.43 -2.52 2.92
C TRP A 17 -4.01 -2.67 2.35
N SER A 18 -3.94 -3.22 1.15
CA SER A 18 -2.76 -3.25 0.28
C SER A 18 -2.95 -2.22 -0.83
N VAL A 19 -2.05 -1.25 -0.90
CA VAL A 19 -1.98 -0.27 -1.99
C VAL A 19 -0.89 -0.72 -2.95
N VAL A 20 -1.29 -1.26 -4.10
CA VAL A 20 -0.42 -1.87 -5.09
C VAL A 20 0.02 -0.81 -6.11
N TRP A 21 1.32 -0.75 -6.39
CA TRP A 21 1.89 0.28 -7.25
C TRP A 21 3.11 -0.16 -8.05
N ASN A 22 3.38 0.56 -9.14
CA ASN A 22 4.57 0.44 -9.98
C ASN A 22 5.03 1.84 -10.42
N ASN A 23 6.33 2.12 -10.31
CA ASN A 23 6.92 3.31 -10.92
C ASN A 23 7.58 2.90 -12.25
N PRO A 24 6.98 3.20 -13.41
CA PRO A 24 7.48 2.72 -14.71
C PRO A 24 8.82 3.35 -15.10
N LYS A 25 9.25 4.41 -14.41
CA LYS A 25 10.58 5.01 -14.62
C LYS A 25 11.70 4.17 -14.00
N LEU A 26 11.38 3.29 -13.04
CA LEU A 26 12.36 2.51 -12.25
C LEU A 26 12.10 1.00 -12.26
N HIS A 27 10.90 0.56 -12.66
CA HIS A 27 10.44 -0.81 -12.51
C HIS A 27 9.98 -1.35 -13.86
N THR A 28 10.24 -2.64 -14.09
CA THR A 28 9.62 -3.35 -15.22
C THR A 28 8.10 -3.36 -15.05
N PRO A 29 7.31 -3.47 -16.15
CA PRO A 29 5.85 -3.46 -16.08
C PRO A 29 5.26 -4.53 -15.12
N ASP A 30 5.90 -5.70 -15.03
CA ASP A 30 5.42 -6.80 -14.20
C ASP A 30 5.74 -6.63 -12.71
N ARG A 31 6.66 -5.74 -12.34
CA ARG A 31 7.10 -5.58 -10.95
C ARG A 31 6.05 -4.81 -10.16
N ARG A 32 5.48 -5.43 -9.13
CA ARG A 32 4.53 -4.77 -8.23
C ARG A 32 5.14 -4.56 -6.86
N LYS A 33 4.91 -3.38 -6.29
CA LYS A 33 5.21 -3.09 -4.89
C LYS A 33 3.91 -2.85 -4.13
N VAL A 34 3.96 -3.07 -2.83
CA VAL A 34 2.81 -2.89 -1.95
C VAL A 34 3.20 -1.95 -0.81
N TRP A 35 2.35 -0.96 -0.56
CA TRP A 35 2.29 -0.24 0.71
C TRP A 35 1.09 -0.74 1.49
N LEU A 36 1.25 -0.92 2.79
CA LEU A 36 0.17 -1.29 3.67
C LEU A 36 -0.53 -0.04 4.22
N ALA A 37 -1.85 -0.08 4.37
CA ALA A 37 -2.62 1.06 4.87
C ALA A 37 -3.68 0.64 5.90
N CYS A 38 -3.84 1.44 6.96
CA CYS A 38 -5.04 1.42 7.78
C CYS A 38 -6.18 2.17 7.07
N ASP A 39 -7.40 2.10 7.60
CA ASP A 39 -8.57 2.76 7.02
C ASP A 39 -8.39 4.28 6.86
N GLU A 40 -7.74 4.92 7.84
CA GLU A 40 -7.49 6.37 7.83
C GLU A 40 -6.54 6.80 6.69
N HIS A 41 -5.50 6.00 6.42
CA HIS A 41 -4.44 6.39 5.48
C HIS A 41 -4.58 5.78 4.08
N ARG A 42 -5.54 4.87 3.87
CA ARG A 42 -5.77 4.21 2.58
C ARG A 42 -5.88 5.22 1.43
N GLN A 43 -6.77 6.21 1.58
CA GLN A 43 -7.05 7.18 0.52
C GLN A 43 -5.83 8.06 0.24
N HIS A 44 -5.20 8.60 1.29
CA HIS A 44 -4.02 9.45 1.17
C HIS A 44 -2.88 8.77 0.39
N LEU A 45 -2.58 7.51 0.71
CA LEU A 45 -1.50 6.77 0.05
C LEU A 45 -1.84 6.44 -1.40
N ALA A 46 -3.11 6.09 -1.68
CA ALA A 46 -3.57 5.84 -3.03
C ALA A 46 -3.49 7.11 -3.90
N ASP A 47 -4.01 8.23 -3.41
CA ASP A 47 -3.99 9.52 -4.12
C ASP A 47 -2.56 9.98 -4.42
N PHE A 48 -1.63 9.80 -3.48
CA PHE A 48 -0.23 10.11 -3.69
C PHE A 48 0.37 9.36 -4.89
N LEU A 49 0.00 8.08 -5.06
CA LEU A 49 0.47 7.24 -6.15
C LEU A 49 -0.29 7.53 -7.46
N ASP A 50 -1.58 7.79 -7.38
CA ASP A 50 -2.44 8.07 -8.53
C ASP A 50 -2.06 9.37 -9.23
N LEU A 51 -1.80 10.43 -8.47
CA LEU A 51 -1.29 11.71 -8.99
C LEU A 51 0.03 11.58 -9.78
N ARG A 52 0.76 10.47 -9.60
CA ARG A 52 2.02 10.17 -10.29
C ARG A 52 1.86 9.11 -11.39
N GLY A 53 0.66 8.56 -11.57
CA GLY A 53 0.39 7.44 -12.47
C GLY A 53 1.05 6.14 -12.03
N PHE A 54 1.30 5.97 -10.72
CA PHE A 54 1.96 4.78 -10.17
C PHE A 54 0.99 3.78 -9.57
N LEU A 55 -0.25 4.20 -9.28
CA LEU A 55 -1.25 3.35 -8.65
C LEU A 55 -1.70 2.25 -9.63
N ILE A 56 -1.65 1.01 -9.16
CA ILE A 56 -2.25 -0.13 -9.85
C ILE A 56 -3.62 -0.43 -9.27
N GLY A 57 -3.75 -0.41 -7.93
CA GLY A 57 -5.02 -0.67 -7.27
C GLY A 57 -4.91 -0.69 -5.76
N VAL A 58 -6.07 -0.82 -5.11
CA VAL A 58 -6.19 -0.96 -3.66
C VAL A 58 -7.06 -2.18 -3.37
N GLU A 59 -6.57 -3.09 -2.54
CA GLU A 59 -7.25 -4.34 -2.19
C GLU A 59 -7.22 -4.59 -0.67
N PRO A 60 -8.20 -5.33 -0.11
CA PRO A 60 -8.16 -5.70 1.30
C PRO A 60 -6.89 -6.49 1.65
N PHE A 61 -6.19 -6.07 2.69
CA PHE A 61 -5.06 -6.81 3.24
C PHE A 61 -5.56 -7.72 4.36
N ARG A 62 -5.44 -9.03 4.13
CA ARG A 62 -5.65 -10.03 5.18
C ARG A 62 -4.28 -10.51 5.63
N ALA A 63 -3.88 -10.15 6.85
CA ALA A 63 -2.71 -10.77 7.45
C ALA A 63 -2.99 -12.28 7.56
N GLU A 64 -2.25 -13.09 6.80
CA GLU A 64 -2.31 -14.53 7.00
C GLU A 64 -1.80 -14.83 8.41
N THR A 65 -2.63 -15.53 9.16
CA THR A 65 -2.25 -16.11 10.44
C THR A 65 -1.35 -17.29 10.11
N ALA A 66 -0.05 -17.10 10.29
CA ALA A 66 0.92 -18.20 10.29
C ALA A 66 0.70 -19.11 11.50
#